data_AF-A0A496SJX0-F1
#
_entry.id   AF-A0A496SJX0-F1
#
_cell.length_a   1.000
_cell.length_b   1.000
_cell.length_c   1.000
_cell.angle_alpha   90.00
_cell.angle_beta   90.00
_cell.angle_gamma   90.00
#
_symmetry.space_group_name_H-M   'P 1'
#
loop_
_entity.id
_entity.type
_entity.pdbx_description
1 polymer ?
#
loop_
_entity_poly.entity_id
_entity_poly.type
_entity_poly.pdbx_seq_one_letter_code
_entity_poly.pdbx_strand_id
1 'polypeptide(L)' 'MIFLDYLGAQKGRKLLDVGCGTGFLLLAAFKRGLKTYGIDISEEAIKIAKKCISGFLRCS' A
#
# COMPACT_ATOMS: atom_id res chain seq x y z
N MET A 1 -11.29 4.06 -4.43
CA MET A 1 -10.31 3.92 -5.54
C MET A 1 -10.75 2.73 -6.34
N ILE A 2 -11.19 2.94 -7.59
CA ILE A 2 -11.93 1.96 -8.40
C ILE A 2 -11.24 0.60 -8.49
N PHE A 3 -9.90 0.59 -8.53
CA PHE A 3 -9.08 -0.62 -8.55
C PHE A 3 -9.33 -1.53 -7.34
N LEU A 4 -9.51 -0.98 -6.14
CA LEU A 4 -9.74 -1.79 -4.94
C LEU A 4 -11.14 -2.41 -4.92
N ASP A 5 -12.11 -1.78 -5.57
CA ASP A 5 -13.46 -2.32 -5.70
C ASP A 5 -13.48 -3.49 -6.69
N TYR A 6 -12.77 -3.37 -7.82
CA TYR A 6 -12.62 -4.44 -8.81
C TYR A 6 -11.88 -5.66 -8.27
N LEU A 7 -10.90 -5.46 -7.38
CA LEU A 7 -10.14 -6.53 -6.73
C LEU A 7 -10.91 -7.23 -5.60
N GLY A 8 -12.12 -6.76 -5.25
CA GLY A 8 -12.86 -7.26 -4.10
C GLY A 8 -12.09 -7.07 -2.80
N ALA A 9 -11.50 -5.89 -2.61
CA ALA A 9 -10.73 -5.56 -1.43
C ALA A 9 -11.63 -5.60 -0.18
N GLN A 10 -11.32 -6.51 0.74
CA GLN A 10 -12.07 -6.70 1.99
C GLN A 10 -11.14 -6.51 3.19
N LYS A 11 -11.70 -6.02 4.30
CA LYS A 11 -10.98 -5.84 5.56
C LYS A 11 -10.31 -7.15 5.99
N GLY A 12 -9.06 -7.06 6.44
CA GLY A 12 -8.26 -8.20 6.88
C GLY A 12 -7.54 -8.96 5.74
N ARG A 13 -7.87 -8.71 4.47
CA ARG A 13 -7.09 -9.27 3.34
C ARG A 13 -5.74 -8.58 3.20
N LYS A 14 -4.81 -9.26 2.52
CA LYS A 14 -3.47 -8.76 2.23
C LYS A 14 -3.41 -8.22 0.80
N LEU A 15 -2.72 -7.10 0.60
CA LEU A 15 -2.41 -6.51 -0.71
C LEU A 15 -0.90 -6.33 -0.84
N LEU A 16 -0.34 -6.79 -1.96
CA LEU A 16 1.02 -6.48 -2.40
C LEU A 16 0.95 -5.56 -3.61
N ASP A 17 1.70 -4.47 -3.56
CA ASP A 17 1.87 -3.52 -4.66
C ASP A 17 3.35 -3.47 -5.08
N VAL A 18 3.65 -3.80 -6.33
CA VAL A 18 5.01 -3.88 -6.88
C VAL A 18 5.23 -2.69 -7.81
N GLY A 19 6.25 -1.88 -7.54
CA GLY A 19 6.35 -0.53 -8.08
C GLY A 19 5.40 0.44 -7.38
N CYS A 20 5.34 0.38 -6.04
CA CYS A 20 4.32 1.09 -5.26
C CYS A 20 4.49 2.62 -5.22
N GLY A 21 5.60 3.15 -5.73
CA GLY A 21 5.97 4.55 -5.71
C GLY A 21 5.88 5.12 -4.29
N THR A 22 5.26 6.29 -4.16
CA THR A 22 5.05 6.97 -2.87
C THR A 22 3.90 6.36 -2.04
N GLY A 23 3.31 5.25 -2.46
CA GLY A 23 2.38 4.45 -1.66
C GLY A 23 0.91 4.88 -1.71
N PHE A 24 0.45 5.58 -2.76
CA PHE A 24 -0.94 6.05 -2.86
C PHE A 24 -1.97 4.91 -2.80
N LEU A 25 -1.77 3.84 -3.58
CA LEU A 25 -2.65 2.66 -3.57
C LEU A 25 -2.61 1.95 -2.22
N LEU A 26 -1.40 1.81 -1.65
CA LEU A 26 -1.20 1.20 -0.33
C LEU A 26 -1.94 1.98 0.76
N LEU A 27 -1.91 3.31 0.74
CA LEU A 27 -2.64 4.14 1.70
C LEU A 27 -4.15 3.96 1.54
N ALA A 28 -4.65 3.92 0.31
CA ALA A 28 -6.08 3.70 0.05
C ALA A 28 -6.54 2.31 0.53
N ALA A 29 -5.73 1.27 0.30
CA ALA A 29 -6.00 -0.09 0.76
C ALA A 29 -5.92 -0.20 2.29
N PHE A 30 -4.93 0.43 2.90
CA PHE A 30 -4.77 0.49 4.35
C PHE A 30 -5.98 1.15 5.03
N LYS A 31 -6.47 2.27 4.48
CA LYS A 31 -7.69 2.94 4.97
C LYS A 31 -8.95 2.08 4.85
N ARG A 32 -8.97 1.09 3.95
CA ARG A 32 -10.03 0.09 3.85
C ARG A 32 -9.83 -1.12 4.79
N GLY A 33 -8.80 -1.08 5.63
CA GLY A 33 -8.51 -2.12 6.62
C GLY A 33 -7.82 -3.36 6.04
N LEU A 34 -7.16 -3.21 4.88
CA LEU A 34 -6.30 -4.26 4.34
C LEU A 34 -4.91 -4.18 5.01
N LYS A 35 -4.23 -5.32 5.05
CA LYS A 35 -2.80 -5.38 5.39
C LYS A 35 -1.98 -5.18 4.13
N THR A 36 -1.16 -4.14 4.09
CA THR A 36 -0.54 -3.66 2.86
C THR A 36 0.97 -3.90 2.86
N TYR A 37 1.50 -4.25 1.69
CA TYR A 37 2.91 -4.54 1.45
C TYR A 37 3.30 -3.85 0.16
N GLY A 38 4.40 -3.11 0.17
CA GLY A 38 4.88 -2.36 -0.99
C GLY A 38 6.32 -2.71 -1.32
N ILE A 39 6.66 -2.80 -2.59
CA ILE A 39 8.04 -2.91 -3.07
C ILE A 39 8.23 -1.86 -4.16
N ASP A 40 9.32 -1.13 -4.12
CA ASP A 40 9.71 -0.18 -5.15
C ASP A 40 11.24 -0.11 -5.24
N ILE A 41 11.77 0.11 -6.44
CA ILE A 41 13.21 0.20 -6.66
C ILE A 41 13.78 1.55 -6.21
N SER A 42 12.96 2.60 -6.12
CA SER A 42 13.38 3.91 -5.62
C SER A 42 13.32 3.95 -4.09
N GLU A 43 14.48 4.07 -3.46
CA GLU A 43 14.56 4.27 -2.01
C GLU A 43 13.88 5.57 -1.56
N GLU A 44 13.91 6.62 -2.38
CA GLU A 44 13.24 7.90 -2.11
C GLU A 44 11.73 7.69 -2.04
N ALA A 45 11.16 6.95 -2.99
CA ALA A 45 9.75 6.62 -3.01
C ALA A 45 9.34 5.83 -1.76
N ILE A 46 10.14 4.84 -1.37
CA ILE A 46 9.94 4.05 -0.13
C ILE A 46 10.01 4.93 1.12
N LYS A 47 10.94 5.88 1.20
CA LYS A 47 11.03 6.83 2.33
C LYS A 47 9.76 7.69 2.44
N ILE A 48 9.21 8.15 1.31
CA ILE A 48 7.97 8.92 1.29
C ILE A 48 6.79 8.03 1.69
N ALA A 49 6.67 6.83 1.11
CA ALA A 49 5.59 5.88 1.40
C ALA A 49 5.52 5.53 2.90
N LYS A 50 6.68 5.28 3.53
CA LYS A 50 6.78 5.00 4.97
C LYS A 50 6.34 6.17 5.85
N LYS A 51 6.52 7.42 5.42
CA LYS A 51 6.02 8.61 6.15
C LYS A 51 4.51 8.76 6.03
N CYS A 52 3.93 8.41 4.89
CA CYS A 52 2.51 8.58 4.62
C CYS A 52 1.62 7.53 5.27
N ILE A 53 2.15 6.35 5.62
CA ILE A 53 1.38 5.21 6.13
C ILE A 53 1.94 4.78 7.50
N SER A 54 1.26 5.17 8.59
CA SER A 54 1.71 4.96 9.97
C SER A 54 1.22 3.66 10.64
N GLY A 55 0.95 2.59 9.87
CA GLY A 55 0.55 1.29 10.41
C GLY A 55 0.79 0.12 9.45
N PHE A 56 1.01 -1.09 10.00
CA PHE A 56 1.19 -2.40 9.33
C PHE A 56 1.67 -2.41 7.86
N LEU A 57 2.67 -1.59 7.52
CA LEU A 57 3.29 -1.55 6.20
C LEU A 57 4.67 -2.19 6.29
N ARG A 58 4.90 -3.24 5.50
CA ARG A 58 6.26 -3.72 5.20
C ARG A 58 6.61 -3.25 3.80
N CYS A 59 7.52 -2.28 3.75
CA CYS A 59 8.10 -1.78 2.51
C CYS A 59 9.59 -2.12 2.47
N SER A 60 9.98 -2.82 1.41
CA SER A 60 11.35 -3.29 1.12
C SER A 60 11.77 -2.73 -0.22
#